data_AF-A0A7X0KUE7-F1
#
_entry.id   AF-A0A7X0KUE7-F1
#
_cell.length_a   1.000
_cell.length_b   1.000
_cell.length_c   1.000
_cell.angle_alpha   90.00
_cell.angle_beta   90.00
_cell.angle_gamma   90.00
#
_symmetry.space_group_name_H-M   'P 1'
#
loop_
_entity.id
_entity.type
_entity.pdbx_description
1 polymer ?
#
loop_
_entity_poly.entity_id
_entity_poly.type
_entity_poly.pdbx_seq_one_letter_code
_entity_poly.pdbx_strand_id
1 'polypeptide(L)'
;MTEQPRSREARARAETALAALLDATGEHWREIVVIGGLVPDVIAPGAVAHQGTADVDVMLDLALVFDRDEQDFGWLEQALTAVAAFSAAFEPAMDDRSNP
;
A
#
# COMPACT_ATOMS: atom_id res chain seq x y z
N MET A 1 7.66 -14.24 8.11
CA MET A 1 8.03 -13.29 7.05
C MET A 1 9.41 -12.74 7.40
N THR A 2 10.44 -13.00 6.59
CA THR A 2 11.80 -12.46 6.83
C THR A 2 11.85 -11.02 6.31
N GLU A 3 12.16 -10.06 7.17
CA GLU A 3 12.32 -8.65 6.80
C GLU A 3 13.46 -8.53 5.76
N GLN A 4 13.16 -7.95 4.59
CA GLN A 4 14.18 -7.71 3.58
C GLN A 4 15.08 -6.54 4.03
N PRO A 5 16.40 -6.63 3.81
CA PRO A 5 17.31 -5.56 4.19
C PRO A 5 17.04 -4.26 3.40
N ARG A 6 16.98 -3.14 4.12
CA ARG A 6 16.85 -1.80 3.53
C ARG A 6 18.06 -1.52 2.64
N SER A 7 17.79 -1.18 1.38
CA SER A 7 18.81 -0.86 0.39
C SER A 7 18.24 -0.03 -0.75
N ARG A 8 19.12 0.56 -1.56
CA ARG A 8 18.73 1.25 -2.80
C ARG A 8 18.09 0.31 -3.82
N GLU A 9 18.54 -0.93 -3.88
CA GLU A 9 17.94 -1.96 -4.73
C GLU A 9 16.53 -2.34 -4.26
N ALA A 10 16.35 -2.53 -2.94
CA ALA A 10 15.03 -2.76 -2.36
C ALA A 10 14.08 -1.58 -2.61
N ARG A 11 14.59 -0.36 -2.55
CA ARG A 11 13.82 0.85 -2.89
C ARG A 11 13.35 0.81 -4.34
N ALA A 12 14.23 0.48 -5.29
CA ALA A 12 13.85 0.40 -6.70
C ALA A 12 12.75 -0.66 -6.95
N ARG A 13 12.80 -1.78 -6.21
CA ARG A 13 11.72 -2.78 -6.24
C ARG A 13 10.42 -2.24 -5.66
N ALA A 14 10.47 -1.53 -4.53
CA ALA A 14 9.31 -0.90 -3.92
C ALA A 14 8.68 0.17 -4.84
N GLU A 15 9.49 0.98 -5.52
CA GLU A 15 9.04 1.96 -6.51
C GLU A 15 8.37 1.28 -7.72
N THR A 16 8.93 0.16 -8.19
CA THR A 16 8.32 -0.64 -9.27
C THR A 16 6.98 -1.24 -8.84
N ALA A 17 6.90 -1.75 -7.62
CA ALA A 17 5.67 -2.30 -7.06
C ALA A 17 4.59 -1.21 -6.88
N LEU A 18 4.99 -0.02 -6.40
CA LEU A 18 4.10 1.14 -6.31
C LEU A 18 3.58 1.55 -7.70
N ALA A 19 4.45 1.63 -8.71
CA ALA A 19 4.01 1.97 -10.07
C ALA A 19 2.98 0.97 -10.61
N ALA A 20 3.20 -0.33 -10.39
CA ALA A 20 2.25 -1.37 -10.78
C ALA A 20 0.92 -1.28 -10.01
N LEU A 21 0.97 -0.94 -8.70
CA LEU A 21 -0.23 -0.71 -7.89
C LEU A 21 -1.03 0.48 -8.43
N LEU A 22 -0.39 1.62 -8.66
CA LEU A 22 -1.06 2.82 -9.16
C LEU A 22 -1.74 2.57 -10.52
N ASP A 23 -1.07 1.85 -11.42
CA ASP A 23 -1.65 1.45 -12.72
C ASP A 23 -2.88 0.56 -12.54
N ALA A 24 -2.78 -0.45 -11.65
CA ALA A 24 -3.89 -1.37 -11.37
C ALA A 24 -5.09 -0.71 -10.68
N THR A 25 -4.88 0.40 -9.96
CA THR A 25 -5.97 1.13 -9.27
C THR A 25 -6.80 2.03 -10.19
N GLY A 26 -6.39 2.22 -11.45
CA GLY A 26 -7.12 3.07 -12.38
C GLY A 26 -7.30 4.48 -11.83
N GLU A 27 -8.47 5.10 -11.99
CA GLU A 27 -8.74 6.48 -11.54
C GLU A 27 -8.62 6.68 -10.02
N HIS A 28 -8.68 5.61 -9.21
CA HIS A 28 -8.57 5.65 -7.76
C HIS A 28 -7.13 5.90 -7.26
N TRP A 29 -6.13 5.94 -8.15
CA TRP A 29 -4.74 6.23 -7.78
C TRP A 29 -4.60 7.54 -6.98
N ARG A 30 -5.50 8.51 -7.20
CA ARG A 30 -5.52 9.81 -6.50
C ARG A 30 -5.90 9.73 -5.03
N GLU A 31 -6.50 8.63 -4.61
CA GLU A 31 -6.90 8.37 -3.22
C GLU A 31 -5.73 7.80 -2.39
N ILE A 32 -4.62 7.45 -3.04
CA ILE A 32 -3.44 6.86 -2.42
C ILE A 32 -2.43 7.94 -2.07
N VAL A 33 -2.16 8.12 -0.78
CA VAL A 33 -1.07 8.99 -0.30
C VAL A 33 0.12 8.14 0.11
N VAL A 34 1.24 8.26 -0.60
CA VAL A 34 2.49 7.56 -0.24
C VAL A 34 3.11 8.22 0.98
N ILE A 35 3.43 7.40 1.97
CA ILE A 35 4.11 7.81 3.21
C ILE A 35 5.37 6.94 3.42
N GLY A 36 6.04 7.11 4.56
CA GLY A 36 7.13 6.23 4.96
C GLY A 36 8.40 6.35 4.10
N GLY A 37 9.11 5.24 3.94
CA GLY A 37 10.52 5.21 3.48
C GLY A 37 10.77 5.64 2.04
N LEU A 38 9.73 5.73 1.19
CA LEU A 38 9.84 6.25 -0.17
C LEU A 38 9.92 7.78 -0.24
N VAL A 39 9.33 8.47 0.75
CA VAL A 39 9.15 9.94 0.75
C VAL A 39 10.43 10.76 0.97
N PRO A 40 11.37 10.41 1.87
CA PRO A 40 12.49 11.29 2.24
C PRO A 40 13.34 11.78 1.06
N ASP A 41 13.64 10.92 0.10
CA ASP A 41 14.44 11.31 -1.07
C ASP A 41 13.71 12.30 -2.01
N VAL A 42 12.38 12.40 -1.92
CA VAL A 42 11.54 13.32 -2.71
C VAL A 42 11.45 14.70 -2.06
N ILE A 43 11.28 14.75 -0.73
CA ILE A 43 11.03 16.00 0.01
C ILE A 43 12.29 16.66 0.58
N ALA A 44 13.38 15.92 0.74
CA ALA A 44 14.63 16.40 1.31
C ALA A 44 15.87 15.93 0.51
N PRO A 45 15.98 16.30 -0.79
CA PRO A 45 17.13 15.93 -1.60
C PRO A 45 18.42 16.54 -1.02
N GLY A 46 19.40 15.71 -0.69
CA GLY A 46 20.72 16.15 -0.20
C GLY A 46 20.94 16.12 1.30
N ALA A 47 19.98 15.64 2.10
CA ALA A 47 20.26 15.17 3.45
C ALA A 47 21.14 13.90 3.43
N VAL A 48 21.56 13.40 4.61
CA VAL A 48 22.24 12.10 4.72
C VAL A 48 21.48 11.06 3.89
N ALA A 49 22.20 10.35 3.02
CA ALA A 49 21.58 9.43 2.07
C ALA A 49 20.65 8.44 2.80
N HIS A 50 19.37 8.47 2.46
CA HIS A 50 18.40 7.53 3.02
C HIS A 50 18.84 6.10 2.68
N GLN A 51 18.73 5.17 3.63
CA GLN A 51 19.18 3.78 3.46
C GLN A 51 18.32 2.99 2.44
N GLY A 52 17.21 3.59 1.98
CA GLY A 52 16.20 2.94 1.14
C GLY A 52 15.09 2.33 1.99
N THR A 53 14.13 1.68 1.33
CA THR A 53 13.00 0.98 1.96
C THR A 53 12.75 -0.31 1.21
N ALA A 54 12.11 -1.30 1.83
CA ALA A 54 11.82 -2.59 1.21
C ALA A 54 10.33 -2.83 0.94
N ASP A 55 9.51 -1.85 1.30
CA ASP A 55 8.07 -1.86 1.38
C ASP A 55 7.48 -0.53 0.86
N VAL A 56 6.17 -0.51 0.67
CA VAL A 56 5.41 0.66 0.22
C VAL A 56 4.38 0.95 1.30
N ASP A 57 4.54 2.08 1.99
CA ASP A 57 3.57 2.55 2.97
C ASP A 57 2.59 3.52 2.30
N VAL A 58 1.29 3.24 2.43
CA VAL A 58 0.23 4.11 1.90
C VAL A 58 -0.76 4.48 3.00
N MET A 59 -1.27 5.70 2.91
CA MET A 59 -2.37 6.20 3.71
C MET A 59 -3.60 6.36 2.83
N LEU A 60 -4.73 5.87 3.31
CA LEU A 60 -6.05 5.98 2.69
C LEU A 60 -6.95 6.75 3.66
N ASP A 61 -7.74 7.69 3.14
CA ASP A 61 -8.74 8.39 3.93
C ASP A 61 -10.05 7.58 3.91
N LEU A 62 -10.44 7.06 5.08
CA LEU A 62 -11.66 6.27 5.24
C LEU A 62 -12.74 7.19 5.78
N ALA A 63 -13.74 7.55 4.98
CA ALA A 63 -14.90 8.26 5.51
C ALA A 63 -15.84 7.24 6.15
N LEU A 64 -16.23 7.48 7.40
CA LEU A 64 -17.32 6.74 8.03
C LEU A 64 -18.65 7.22 7.43
N VAL A 65 -18.96 6.78 6.21
CA VAL A 65 -20.26 7.03 5.58
C VAL A 65 -21.25 6.02 6.18
N PHE A 66 -22.32 6.53 6.80
CA PHE A 66 -23.38 5.70 7.39
C PHE A 66 -24.24 4.98 6.34
N ASP A 67 -24.05 5.29 5.06
CA ASP A 67 -24.61 4.58 3.91
C ASP A 67 -23.47 3.81 3.23
N ARG A 68 -23.40 2.50 3.50
CA ARG A 68 -22.21 1.66 3.22
C ARG A 68 -21.97 1.37 1.73
N ASP A 69 -22.86 1.80 0.85
CA ASP A 69 -22.88 1.34 -0.53
C ASP A 69 -21.95 2.16 -1.46
N GLU A 70 -21.43 3.31 -1.00
CA GLU A 70 -20.64 4.24 -1.84
C GLU A 70 -19.12 4.21 -1.60
N GLN A 71 -18.63 3.54 -0.55
CA GLN A 71 -17.18 3.36 -0.30
C GLN A 71 -16.82 1.87 -0.17
N ASP A 72 -16.75 1.20 -1.31
CA ASP A 72 -16.23 -0.16 -1.44
C ASP A 72 -14.74 -0.10 -1.86
N PHE A 73 -13.83 -0.53 -0.98
CA PHE A 73 -12.38 -0.66 -1.26
C PHE A 73 -12.03 -1.91 -2.08
N GLY A 74 -13.00 -2.58 -2.67
CA GLY A 74 -12.83 -3.74 -3.54
C GLY A 74 -11.94 -3.43 -4.74
N TRP A 75 -11.89 -2.17 -5.21
CA TRP A 75 -10.92 -1.74 -6.21
C TRP A 75 -9.47 -1.92 -5.74
N LEU A 76 -9.19 -1.66 -4.46
CA LEU A 76 -7.85 -1.79 -3.88
C LEU A 76 -7.49 -3.26 -3.68
N GLU A 77 -8.42 -4.08 -3.19
CA GLU A 77 -8.22 -5.53 -3.06
C GLU A 77 -7.94 -6.17 -4.43
N GLN A 78 -8.71 -5.78 -5.46
CA GLN A 78 -8.50 -6.23 -6.83
C GLN A 78 -7.12 -5.80 -7.34
N ALA A 79 -6.72 -4.54 -7.11
CA ALA A 79 -5.41 -4.04 -7.53
C ALA A 79 -4.26 -4.77 -6.82
N LEU A 80 -4.34 -4.97 -5.51
CA LEU A 80 -3.35 -5.73 -4.74
C LEU A 80 -3.26 -7.19 -5.19
N THR A 81 -4.38 -7.81 -5.56
CA THR A 81 -4.41 -9.19 -6.07
C THR A 81 -3.86 -9.28 -7.50
N ALA A 82 -4.09 -8.26 -8.33
CA ALA A 82 -3.62 -8.22 -9.72
C ALA A 82 -2.11 -8.02 -9.83
N VAL A 83 -1.49 -7.39 -8.85
CA VAL A 83 -0.06 -7.09 -8.86
C VAL A 83 0.72 -8.20 -8.16
N ALA A 84 1.44 -9.01 -8.94
CA ALA A 84 2.22 -10.16 -8.44
C ALA A 84 3.30 -9.82 -7.40
N ALA A 85 3.65 -8.52 -7.25
CA ALA A 85 4.55 -8.05 -6.20
C ALA A 85 3.90 -8.05 -4.80
N PHE A 86 2.58 -8.09 -4.71
CA PHE A 86 1.83 -8.20 -3.47
C PHE A 86 1.23 -9.61 -3.37
N SER A 87 1.50 -10.29 -2.26
CA SER A 87 0.87 -11.57 -1.93
C SER A 87 -0.26 -11.32 -0.95
N ALA A 88 -1.49 -11.66 -1.33
CA ALA A 88 -2.63 -11.62 -0.42
C ALA A 88 -2.45 -12.69 0.67
N ALA A 89 -2.11 -12.25 1.89
CA ALA A 89 -2.36 -13.02 3.10
C ALA A 89 -3.57 -12.40 3.78
N PHE A 90 -4.75 -12.68 3.23
CA PHE A 90 -6.00 -12.25 3.84
C PHE A 90 -6.39 -13.29 4.90
N GLU A 91 -6.24 -12.95 6.18
CA GLU A 91 -6.92 -13.70 7.23
C GLU A 91 -8.33 -13.15 7.37
N PRO A 92 -9.39 -13.94 7.04
CA PRO A 92 -10.75 -13.46 7.18
C PRO A 92 -11.01 -13.10 8.65
N ALA A 93 -11.58 -11.92 8.87
CA ALA A 93 -12.04 -11.52 10.21
C ALA A 93 -12.97 -12.62 10.75
N MET A 94 -12.67 -13.14 11.95
CA MET A 94 -13.53 -14.12 12.60
C MET A 94 -14.95 -13.57 12.70
N ASP A 95 -15.90 -14.31 12.15
CA ASP A 95 -17.34 -14.04 12.25
C ASP A 95 -17.77 -14.21 13.71
N ASP A 96 -17.76 -13.11 14.48
CA ASP A 96 -18.28 -13.05 15.85
C ASP A 96 -19.83 -13.01 15.86
N ARG A 97 -20.44 -14.01 15.22
CA ARG A 97 -21.87 -14.32 15.36
C ARG A 97 -22.12 -15.51 16.28
N SER A 98 -21.27 -15.68 17.28
CA SER A 98 -21.48 -16.62 18.39
C SER A 98 -21.68 -15.86 19.69
N ASN A 99 -22.73 -15.03 19.77
CA ASN A 99 -23.30 -14.65 21.05
C ASN A 99 -24.74 -15.21 21.11
N PRO A 100 -25.02 -16.22 21.96
CA PRO A 100 -26.35 -16.80 22.11
C PRO A 100 -27.38 -15.83 22.72
#